data_AF-A0A3N4RYC2-F1
#
_entry.id   AF-A0A3N4RYC2-F1
#
_cell.length_a   1.000
_cell.length_b   1.000
_cell.length_c   1.000
_cell.angle_alpha   90.00
_cell.angle_beta   90.00
_cell.angle_gamma   90.00
#
_symmetry.space_group_name_H-M   'P 1'
#
loop_
_entity.id
_entity.type
_entity.pdbx_description
1 polymer ?
#
loop_
_entity_poly.entity_id
_entity_poly.type
_entity_poly.pdbx_seq_one_letter_code
_entity_poly.pdbx_strand_id
1 'polypeptide(L)'
;MPEPPADPEPTPAPEPTPAPEPTPAPEPTPAPEPTPVPAPTAPPEPQSQPQSQPGPTRRLPRAVGVGLSVAGLLAVTAASAAVTVAVGRPDRPAHPAAAAAPPSAGPGSSAGPSPSASPTPTPPPAPSPTPTPTVAPRPSSTLQGSVSGGKHSGDLRYFLLPVPDDADPYGSPDGAMMSMDDLQARYSKSVDLKGILDSWGFKDAATRTYRTRDGKTEVRTDLRRFGRTDRAQGFADNTSFDRSSFAIDGVPNAKGYVFKPEQQAYTGELVGIGVVGDVVYEVTVEVQGDPDKALLSDAMKRARDHLADG
;
A
#
# COMPACT_ATOMS: atom_id res chain seq x y z
N MET A 1 54.09 -68.92 22.78
CA MET A 1 52.79 -68.49 22.24
C MET A 1 53.11 -67.40 21.22
N PRO A 2 52.80 -67.57 19.92
CA PRO A 2 53.13 -66.56 18.92
C PRO A 2 52.24 -65.32 19.11
N GLU A 3 52.80 -64.13 18.90
CA GLU A 3 52.09 -62.86 18.95
C GLU A 3 51.05 -62.76 17.81
N PRO A 4 49.88 -62.15 18.06
CA PRO A 4 48.88 -61.95 17.02
C PRO A 4 49.37 -60.92 15.98
N PRO A 5 49.00 -61.07 14.69
CA PRO A 5 49.37 -60.12 13.65
C PRO A 5 48.74 -58.75 13.92
N ALA A 6 49.49 -57.68 13.65
CA ALA A 6 49.02 -56.31 13.78
C ALA A 6 47.90 -56.02 12.77
N ASP A 7 46.85 -55.33 13.24
CA ASP A 7 45.75 -54.85 12.40
C ASP A 7 46.26 -53.83 11.37
N PRO A 8 45.76 -53.86 10.12
CA PRO A 8 46.16 -52.90 9.09
C PRO A 8 45.68 -51.48 9.43
N GLU A 9 46.54 -50.49 9.18
CA GLU A 9 46.18 -49.08 9.38
C GLU A 9 45.08 -48.63 8.39
N PRO A 10 44.15 -47.76 8.85
CA PRO A 10 43.07 -47.26 8.00
C PRO A 10 43.62 -46.39 6.87
N THR A 11 43.13 -46.63 5.66
CA THR A 11 43.46 -45.81 4.48
C THR A 11 42.87 -44.40 4.62
N PRO A 12 43.65 -43.33 4.38
CA PRO A 12 43.14 -41.96 4.50
C PRO A 12 42.00 -41.69 3.51
N ALA A 13 40.99 -40.94 3.97
CA ALA A 13 39.87 -40.53 3.14
C ALA A 13 40.33 -39.53 2.06
N PRO A 14 39.71 -39.56 0.87
CA PRO A 14 40.05 -38.63 -0.22
C PRO A 14 39.73 -37.18 0.17
N GLU A 15 40.56 -36.24 -0.30
CA GLU A 15 40.34 -34.81 -0.10
C GLU A 15 39.11 -34.31 -0.89
N PRO A 16 38.33 -33.36 -0.34
CA PRO A 16 37.17 -32.81 -1.01
C PRO A 16 37.57 -31.99 -2.25
N THR A 17 36.86 -32.20 -3.36
CA THR A 17 37.02 -31.39 -4.57
C THR A 17 36.50 -29.97 -4.33
N PRO A 18 37.25 -28.91 -4.70
CA PRO A 18 36.80 -27.53 -4.53
C PRO A 18 35.53 -27.25 -5.33
N ALA A 19 34.65 -26.42 -4.77
CA ALA A 19 33.43 -25.99 -5.42
C ALA A 19 33.72 -25.08 -6.62
N PRO A 20 32.91 -25.14 -7.70
CA PRO A 20 33.09 -24.26 -8.85
C PRO A 20 32.89 -22.79 -8.48
N GLU A 21 33.67 -21.90 -9.11
CA GLU A 21 33.52 -20.46 -8.95
C GLU A 21 32.16 -19.97 -9.51
N PRO A 22 31.52 -18.98 -8.86
CA PRO A 22 30.26 -18.44 -9.33
C PRO A 22 30.44 -17.73 -10.67
N THR A 23 29.54 -18.01 -11.62
CA THR A 23 29.47 -17.28 -12.89
C THR A 23 29.03 -15.84 -12.61
N PRO A 24 29.74 -14.82 -13.12
CA PRO A 24 29.36 -13.42 -12.94
C PRO A 24 27.97 -13.15 -13.53
N ALA A 25 27.19 -12.33 -12.83
CA ALA A 25 25.88 -11.91 -13.29
C ALA A 25 26.01 -11.07 -14.59
N PRO A 26 25.04 -11.19 -15.52
CA PRO A 26 25.05 -10.37 -16.74
C PRO A 26 24.96 -8.89 -16.41
N GLU A 27 25.66 -8.06 -17.17
CA GLU A 27 25.57 -6.60 -17.05
C GLU A 27 24.15 -6.10 -17.36
N PRO A 28 23.64 -5.10 -16.62
CA PRO A 28 22.33 -4.55 -16.88
C PRO A 28 22.28 -3.88 -18.26
N THR A 29 21.24 -4.19 -19.04
CA THR A 29 20.97 -3.50 -20.30
C THR A 29 20.66 -2.02 -20.00
N PRO A 30 21.29 -1.05 -20.69
CA PRO A 30 21.00 0.36 -20.49
C PRO A 30 19.53 0.68 -20.80
N ALA A 31 18.92 1.52 -19.96
CA ALA A 31 17.55 1.96 -20.15
C ALA A 31 17.42 2.79 -21.45
N PRO A 32 16.29 2.69 -22.17
CA PRO A 32 16.06 3.45 -23.39
C PRO A 32 16.09 4.97 -23.11
N GLU A 33 16.61 5.74 -24.06
CA GLU A 33 16.57 7.21 -23.99
C GLU A 33 15.12 7.72 -23.96
N PRO A 34 14.81 8.74 -23.15
CA PRO A 34 13.47 9.30 -23.08
C PRO A 34 13.09 9.92 -24.43
N THR A 35 11.89 9.59 -24.91
CA THR A 35 11.30 10.26 -26.08
C THR A 35 11.02 11.73 -25.73
N PRO A 36 11.41 12.70 -26.56
CA PRO A 36 11.17 14.12 -26.28
C PRO A 36 9.66 14.40 -26.16
N VAL A 37 9.28 15.13 -25.12
CA VAL A 37 7.90 15.55 -24.88
C VAL A 37 7.47 16.52 -25.99
N PRO A 38 6.29 16.35 -26.61
CA PRO A 38 5.80 17.28 -27.63
C PRO A 38 5.68 18.70 -27.07
N ALA A 39 6.02 19.68 -27.91
CA ALA A 39 5.91 21.09 -27.56
C ALA A 39 4.45 21.47 -27.22
N PRO A 40 4.22 22.38 -26.25
CA PRO A 40 2.89 22.81 -25.87
C PRO A 40 2.16 23.42 -27.07
N THR A 41 0.95 22.92 -27.32
CA THR A 41 0.03 23.52 -28.30
C THR A 41 -0.29 24.95 -27.87
N ALA A 42 -0.12 25.91 -28.77
CA ALA A 42 -0.45 27.31 -28.50
C ALA A 42 -1.93 27.45 -28.09
N PRO A 43 -2.25 28.30 -27.11
CA PRO A 43 -3.63 28.54 -26.71
C PRO A 43 -4.44 29.09 -27.90
N PRO A 44 -5.74 28.78 -27.97
CA PRO A 44 -6.60 29.29 -29.04
C PRO A 44 -6.62 30.83 -29.01
N GLU A 45 -6.51 31.45 -30.19
CA GLU A 45 -6.63 32.90 -30.33
C GLU A 45 -7.98 33.38 -29.78
N PRO A 46 -8.02 34.49 -29.01
CA PRO A 46 -9.26 35.04 -28.52
C PRO A 46 -10.16 35.44 -29.70
N GLN A 47 -11.32 34.80 -29.83
CA GLN A 47 -12.35 35.26 -30.75
C GLN A 47 -12.85 36.64 -30.26
N SER A 48 -12.66 37.65 -31.11
CA SER A 48 -13.13 39.01 -30.90
C SER A 48 -14.64 39.03 -30.64
N GLN A 49 -15.06 39.32 -29.41
CA GLN A 49 -16.45 39.61 -29.10
C GLN A 49 -16.85 40.99 -29.68
N PRO A 50 -18.10 41.18 -30.14
CA PRO A 50 -18.59 42.49 -30.58
C PRO A 50 -18.53 43.51 -29.45
N GLN A 51 -17.91 44.66 -29.74
CA GLN A 51 -17.77 45.79 -28.82
C GLN A 51 -19.15 46.35 -28.43
N SER A 52 -19.46 46.34 -27.13
CA SER A 52 -20.44 47.24 -26.53
C SER A 52 -19.70 48.37 -25.80
N GLN A 53 -20.19 49.59 -26.01
CA GLN A 53 -19.62 50.90 -25.66
C GLN A 53 -19.24 51.13 -24.16
N PRO A 54 -18.46 52.19 -23.86
CA PRO A 54 -17.63 52.31 -22.66
C PRO A 54 -18.39 52.85 -21.43
N GLY A 55 -18.20 52.18 -20.29
CA GLY A 55 -18.48 52.71 -18.94
C GLY A 55 -17.19 53.03 -18.18
N PRO A 56 -17.21 53.98 -17.22
CA PRO A 56 -16.00 54.60 -16.69
C PRO A 56 -15.16 53.67 -15.81
N THR A 57 -13.86 53.91 -15.90
CA THR A 57 -12.74 53.21 -15.27
C THR A 57 -12.93 52.89 -13.79
N ARG A 58 -12.87 51.60 -13.44
CA ARG A 58 -12.37 51.15 -12.13
C ARG A 58 -11.24 50.16 -12.36
N ARG A 59 -10.00 50.62 -12.17
CA ARG A 59 -8.81 49.77 -12.14
C ARG A 59 -8.92 48.78 -10.97
N LEU A 60 -8.95 47.49 -11.27
CA LEU A 60 -8.43 46.45 -10.37
C LEU A 60 -7.25 45.78 -11.07
N PRO A 61 -6.17 45.42 -10.34
CA PRO A 61 -5.03 44.77 -10.93
C PRO A 61 -5.44 43.38 -11.43
N ARG A 62 -5.04 43.07 -12.67
CA ARG A 62 -5.12 41.72 -13.22
C ARG A 62 -4.29 40.79 -12.35
N ALA A 63 -4.95 39.97 -11.54
CA ALA A 63 -4.34 38.72 -11.10
C ALA A 63 -4.23 37.82 -12.34
N VAL A 64 -3.05 37.81 -12.94
CA VAL A 64 -2.66 36.75 -13.88
C VAL A 64 -2.58 35.49 -13.03
N GLY A 65 -3.68 34.73 -12.98
CA GLY A 65 -3.68 33.38 -12.46
C GLY A 65 -2.89 32.52 -13.43
N VAL A 66 -1.61 32.31 -13.14
CA VAL A 66 -0.84 31.25 -13.79
C VAL A 66 -1.46 29.94 -13.30
N GLY A 67 -2.29 29.33 -14.13
CA GLY A 67 -2.73 27.94 -13.93
C GLY A 67 -1.53 27.03 -14.14
N LEU A 68 -0.75 26.79 -13.09
CA LEU A 68 0.23 25.71 -13.05
C LEU A 68 -0.56 24.39 -12.97
N SER A 69 -0.83 23.77 -14.11
CA SER A 69 -1.22 22.37 -14.12
C SER A 69 0.01 21.56 -13.68
N VAL A 70 -0.02 21.02 -12.47
CA VAL A 70 0.96 20.00 -12.06
C VAL A 70 0.47 18.69 -12.67
N ALA A 71 0.76 18.52 -13.95
CA ALA A 71 0.65 17.23 -14.63
C ALA A 71 1.99 16.51 -14.45
N GLY A 72 1.95 15.29 -13.91
CA GLY A 72 3.14 14.44 -13.76
C GLY A 72 3.42 13.99 -12.33
N LEU A 73 2.42 13.48 -11.62
CA LEU A 73 2.69 12.55 -10.52
C LEU A 73 2.84 11.15 -11.16
N LEU A 74 4.09 10.73 -11.40
CA LEU A 74 4.37 9.33 -11.69
C LEU A 74 4.30 8.59 -10.35
N ALA A 75 3.33 7.69 -10.21
CA ALA A 75 3.29 6.77 -9.09
C ALA A 75 4.57 5.93 -9.10
N VAL A 76 5.52 6.26 -8.22
CA VAL A 76 6.68 5.42 -7.94
C VAL A 76 6.46 4.78 -6.59
N THR A 77 5.83 3.60 -6.57
CA THR A 77 6.15 2.57 -5.57
C THR A 77 6.02 1.17 -6.13
N ALA A 78 7.16 0.54 -6.39
CA ALA A 78 7.31 -0.90 -6.25
C ALA A 78 8.69 -1.17 -5.62
N ALA A 79 8.73 -1.23 -4.30
CA ALA A 79 9.87 -1.81 -3.58
C ALA A 79 9.43 -2.28 -2.18
N SER A 80 8.84 -3.47 -2.12
CA SER A 80 8.81 -4.37 -0.95
C SER A 80 8.52 -5.78 -1.49
N ALA A 81 9.25 -6.85 -1.23
CA ALA A 81 10.27 -7.12 -0.23
C ALA A 81 11.18 -8.27 -0.72
N ALA A 82 12.49 -8.21 -0.45
CA ALA A 82 13.34 -9.39 -0.43
C ALA A 82 13.37 -9.92 1.02
N VAL A 83 12.53 -10.90 1.33
CA VAL A 83 12.71 -11.76 2.50
C VAL A 83 13.23 -13.10 1.98
N THR A 84 14.55 -13.27 2.04
CA THR A 84 15.20 -14.57 1.88
C THR A 84 15.05 -15.35 3.19
N VAL A 85 14.04 -16.20 3.29
CA VAL A 85 14.08 -17.32 4.23
C VAL A 85 14.92 -18.42 3.61
N ALA A 86 16.18 -18.48 4.02
CA ALA A 86 16.98 -19.68 3.88
C ALA A 86 16.51 -20.70 4.92
N VAL A 87 15.81 -21.75 4.48
CA VAL A 87 15.76 -23.01 5.20
C VAL A 87 16.34 -24.07 4.26
N GLY A 88 17.52 -24.54 4.62
CA GLY A 88 18.21 -25.62 3.92
C GLY A 88 17.35 -26.87 3.89
N ARG A 89 17.29 -27.48 2.70
CA ARG A 89 16.92 -28.88 2.49
C ARG A 89 17.90 -29.81 3.22
N PRO A 90 17.45 -31.05 3.50
CA PRO A 90 17.94 -32.13 2.65
C PRO A 90 16.82 -32.90 1.97
N ASP A 91 17.07 -33.24 0.70
CA ASP A 91 16.24 -34.10 -0.14
C ASP A 91 16.08 -35.52 0.42
N ARG A 92 14.88 -36.10 0.21
CA ARG A 92 14.72 -37.34 -0.55
C ARG A 92 13.24 -37.66 -0.86
N PRO A 93 12.93 -38.55 -1.83
CA PRO A 93 12.36 -38.12 -3.10
C PRO A 93 10.93 -38.63 -3.34
N ALA A 94 10.27 -37.90 -4.25
CA ALA A 94 9.26 -38.32 -5.22
C ALA A 94 8.32 -39.49 -4.86
N HIS A 95 7.04 -39.16 -4.69
CA HIS A 95 5.95 -39.89 -5.34
C HIS A 95 4.83 -38.90 -5.71
N PRO A 96 4.36 -38.85 -6.96
CA PRO A 96 3.19 -38.08 -7.33
C PRO A 96 1.92 -38.94 -7.13
N ALA A 97 0.85 -38.37 -6.60
CA ALA A 97 -0.50 -38.93 -6.70
C ALA A 97 -1.46 -37.74 -6.72
N ALA A 98 -1.91 -37.25 -7.88
CA ALA A 98 -2.92 -37.85 -8.76
C ALA A 98 -4.27 -38.06 -8.03
N ALA A 99 -5.23 -37.23 -8.41
CA ALA A 99 -6.64 -37.35 -8.07
C ALA A 99 -7.26 -38.63 -8.66
N ALA A 100 -8.14 -39.31 -7.92
CA ALA A 100 -9.31 -40.02 -8.42
C ALA A 100 -10.14 -40.60 -7.26
N ALA A 101 -11.47 -40.50 -7.39
CA ALA A 101 -12.47 -41.14 -6.56
C ALA A 101 -12.77 -42.60 -7.03
N PRO A 102 -13.86 -43.25 -6.57
CA PRO A 102 -13.92 -44.43 -5.70
C PRO A 102 -14.08 -45.78 -6.45
N PRO A 103 -14.26 -46.91 -5.74
CA PRO A 103 -15.51 -47.66 -5.95
C PRO A 103 -16.09 -48.37 -4.71
N SER A 104 -17.40 -48.60 -4.81
CA SER A 104 -18.26 -49.47 -3.99
C SER A 104 -18.05 -50.96 -4.25
N ALA A 105 -18.28 -51.82 -3.25
CA ALA A 105 -19.15 -53.01 -3.30
C ALA A 105 -19.08 -53.80 -1.97
N GLY A 106 -20.22 -54.30 -1.49
CA GLY A 106 -20.43 -55.05 -0.23
C GLY A 106 -19.91 -56.51 -0.25
N PRO A 107 -20.45 -57.48 0.52
CA PRO A 107 -21.87 -57.62 0.90
C PRO A 107 -22.18 -58.10 2.35
N GLY A 108 -23.47 -57.97 2.73
CA GLY A 108 -24.31 -59.00 3.38
C GLY A 108 -24.01 -59.46 4.82
N SER A 109 -24.92 -59.20 5.76
CA SER A 109 -25.85 -60.24 6.26
C SER A 109 -26.73 -59.75 7.42
N SER A 110 -27.90 -60.39 7.45
CA SER A 110 -29.14 -60.24 8.21
C SER A 110 -29.10 -60.48 9.73
N ALA A 111 -29.92 -59.67 10.42
CA ALA A 111 -30.92 -59.98 11.45
C ALA A 111 -30.53 -60.61 12.81
N GLY A 112 -30.99 -59.97 13.90
CA GLY A 112 -31.20 -60.61 15.20
C GLY A 112 -31.53 -59.59 16.32
N PRO A 113 -32.44 -59.88 17.26
CA PRO A 113 -33.22 -58.86 17.98
C PRO A 113 -32.53 -58.30 19.23
N SER A 114 -32.98 -57.11 19.62
CA SER A 114 -32.64 -56.42 20.87
C SER A 114 -33.13 -57.22 22.09
N PRO A 115 -32.31 -57.29 23.16
CA PRO A 115 -32.85 -56.87 24.44
C PRO A 115 -31.88 -56.06 25.31
N SER A 116 -32.48 -55.06 25.97
CA SER A 116 -32.27 -54.64 27.36
C SER A 116 -30.96 -53.94 27.75
N ALA A 117 -31.12 -52.63 27.94
CA ALA A 117 -30.41 -51.69 28.83
C ALA A 117 -29.11 -52.17 29.51
N SER A 118 -27.99 -51.61 29.03
CA SER A 118 -26.73 -51.50 29.74
C SER A 118 -26.41 -50.01 29.94
N PRO A 119 -25.90 -49.56 31.11
CA PRO A 119 -25.75 -48.14 31.40
C PRO A 119 -24.74 -47.50 30.43
N THR A 120 -25.15 -46.40 29.80
CA THR A 120 -24.30 -45.57 28.94
C THR A 120 -23.07 -45.11 29.73
N PRO A 121 -21.82 -45.37 29.26
CA PRO A 121 -20.65 -44.78 29.89
C PRO A 121 -20.73 -43.26 29.74
N THR A 122 -20.59 -42.54 30.85
CA THR A 122 -20.47 -41.08 30.86
C THR A 122 -19.38 -40.67 29.86
N PRO A 123 -19.66 -39.74 28.92
CA PRO A 123 -18.63 -39.28 27.99
C PRO A 123 -17.48 -38.65 28.79
N PRO A 124 -16.22 -38.85 28.36
CA PRO A 124 -15.10 -38.15 28.98
C PRO A 124 -15.35 -36.65 28.92
N PRO A 125 -14.92 -35.87 29.94
CA PRO A 125 -15.12 -34.43 29.94
C PRO A 125 -14.56 -33.85 28.63
N ALA A 126 -15.37 -33.05 27.95
CA ALA A 126 -14.93 -32.32 26.77
C ALA A 126 -13.67 -31.53 27.12
N PRO A 127 -12.65 -31.50 26.25
CA PRO A 127 -11.46 -30.69 26.51
C PRO A 127 -11.92 -29.27 26.78
N SER A 128 -11.55 -28.74 27.96
CA SER A 128 -11.81 -27.35 28.32
C SER A 128 -11.29 -26.48 27.17
N PRO A 129 -12.07 -25.51 26.67
CA PRO A 129 -11.60 -24.65 25.60
C PRO A 129 -10.27 -24.04 26.03
N THR A 130 -9.22 -24.30 25.27
CA THR A 130 -7.94 -23.61 25.44
C THR A 130 -8.26 -22.12 25.38
N PRO A 131 -7.94 -21.33 26.42
CA PRO A 131 -8.20 -19.90 26.39
C PRO A 131 -7.53 -19.33 25.15
N THR A 132 -8.32 -18.74 24.26
CA THR A 132 -7.79 -17.98 23.12
C THR A 132 -6.84 -16.94 23.71
N PRO A 133 -5.58 -16.86 23.25
CA PRO A 133 -4.64 -15.89 23.81
C PRO A 133 -5.26 -14.50 23.66
N THR A 134 -5.50 -13.84 24.79
CA THR A 134 -5.91 -12.43 24.82
C THR A 134 -4.78 -11.62 24.21
N VAL A 135 -4.98 -11.16 22.97
CA VAL A 135 -4.07 -10.23 22.32
C VAL A 135 -3.99 -8.97 23.18
N ALA A 136 -2.79 -8.58 23.61
CA ALA A 136 -2.60 -7.36 24.38
C ALA A 136 -3.12 -6.16 23.57
N PRO A 137 -3.88 -5.22 24.18
CA PRO A 137 -4.39 -4.06 23.46
C PRO A 137 -3.22 -3.22 22.92
N ARG A 138 -3.36 -2.72 21.69
CA ARG A 138 -2.38 -1.80 21.10
C ARG A 138 -2.26 -0.54 21.96
N PRO A 139 -1.04 -0.04 22.24
CA PRO A 139 -0.88 1.21 22.97
C PRO A 139 -1.57 2.34 22.21
N SER A 140 -2.36 3.15 22.92
CA SER A 140 -3.01 4.33 22.35
C SER A 140 -1.96 5.41 22.04
N SER A 141 -2.11 6.09 20.90
CA SER A 141 -1.26 7.22 20.53
C SER A 141 -1.30 8.30 21.61
N THR A 142 -0.14 8.90 21.92
CA THR A 142 -0.05 10.06 22.82
C THR A 142 -0.08 11.39 22.07
N LEU A 143 -0.12 11.33 20.74
CA LEU A 143 -0.19 12.52 19.88
C LEU A 143 -1.49 13.29 20.12
N GLN A 144 -1.43 14.59 19.86
CA GLN A 144 -2.55 15.49 20.04
C GLN A 144 -2.74 16.33 18.79
N GLY A 145 -3.98 16.42 18.35
CA GLY A 145 -4.42 17.30 17.28
C GLY A 145 -5.77 17.90 17.63
N SER A 146 -6.10 19.03 17.01
CA SER A 146 -7.44 19.60 17.10
C SER A 146 -7.85 20.27 15.80
N VAL A 147 -9.14 20.16 15.47
CA VAL A 147 -9.74 20.77 14.28
C VAL A 147 -10.71 21.85 14.71
N SER A 148 -10.55 23.05 14.14
CA SER A 148 -11.50 24.15 14.38
C SER A 148 -11.67 24.98 13.13
N GLY A 149 -12.92 25.10 12.65
CA GLY A 149 -13.25 25.88 11.45
C GLY A 149 -12.49 25.43 10.19
N GLY A 150 -12.20 24.14 10.07
CA GLY A 150 -11.41 23.59 8.96
C GLY A 150 -9.91 23.88 9.04
N LYS A 151 -9.38 24.21 10.22
CA LYS A 151 -7.93 24.31 10.48
C LYS A 151 -7.47 23.20 11.41
N HIS A 152 -6.42 22.49 11.00
CA HIS A 152 -5.79 21.44 11.77
C HIS A 152 -4.58 21.98 12.54
N SER A 153 -4.59 21.78 13.85
CA SER A 153 -3.52 22.20 14.77
C SER A 153 -2.97 21.03 15.55
N GLY A 154 -1.78 21.18 16.13
CA GLY A 154 -1.06 20.09 16.78
C GLY A 154 -0.24 19.25 15.80
N ASP A 155 0.06 18.02 16.21
CA ASP A 155 0.85 17.08 15.42
C ASP A 155 0.00 16.50 14.28
N LEU A 156 0.44 16.69 13.04
CA LEU A 156 -0.33 16.26 11.87
C LEU A 156 -0.53 14.73 11.84
N ARG A 157 0.38 13.97 12.45
CA ARG A 157 0.28 12.51 12.53
C ARG A 157 -0.91 12.01 13.33
N TYR A 158 -1.46 12.84 14.22
CA TYR A 158 -2.69 12.54 14.95
C TYR A 158 -3.86 12.27 13.99
N PHE A 159 -3.87 12.94 12.84
CA PHE A 159 -4.93 12.84 11.82
C PHE A 159 -4.65 11.77 10.75
N LEU A 160 -3.57 11.01 10.85
CA LEU A 160 -3.28 9.92 9.90
C LEU A 160 -4.33 8.82 10.05
N LEU A 161 -4.74 8.25 8.91
CA LEU A 161 -5.71 7.16 8.84
C LEU A 161 -5.40 6.10 9.92
N PRO A 162 -6.34 5.83 10.84
CA PRO A 162 -6.15 4.81 11.86
C PRO A 162 -5.91 3.44 11.25
N VAL A 163 -4.97 2.69 11.84
CA VAL A 163 -4.65 1.33 11.42
C VAL A 163 -5.79 0.42 11.89
N PRO A 164 -6.46 -0.33 10.99
CA PRO A 164 -7.54 -1.22 11.36
C PRO A 164 -7.02 -2.43 12.15
N ASP A 165 -7.93 -3.15 12.82
CA ASP A 165 -7.53 -4.15 13.80
C ASP A 165 -6.78 -5.35 13.22
N ASP A 166 -7.13 -5.68 11.99
CA ASP A 166 -6.59 -6.73 11.14
C ASP A 166 -5.36 -6.29 10.33
N ALA A 167 -4.79 -5.11 10.59
CA ALA A 167 -3.60 -4.63 9.93
C ALA A 167 -2.44 -4.35 10.89
N ASP A 168 -1.23 -4.33 10.33
CA ASP A 168 0.01 -4.04 11.04
C ASP A 168 0.68 -2.82 10.37
N PRO A 169 1.04 -1.77 11.14
CA PRO A 169 1.71 -0.59 10.59
C PRO A 169 3.17 -0.89 10.23
N TYR A 170 3.67 -0.20 9.22
CA TYR A 170 5.11 -0.13 8.98
C TYR A 170 5.74 0.96 9.83
N GLY A 171 6.82 0.60 10.53
CA GLY A 171 7.53 1.52 11.41
C GLY A 171 6.69 1.90 12.64
N SER A 172 6.63 3.20 12.94
CA SER A 172 5.89 3.70 14.10
C SER A 172 4.37 3.57 13.89
N PRO A 173 3.60 3.08 14.88
CA PRO A 173 2.13 3.05 14.79
C PRO A 173 1.53 4.45 14.66
N ASP A 174 2.23 5.46 15.17
CA ASP A 174 1.84 6.87 15.04
C ASP A 174 2.12 7.44 13.64
N GLY A 175 2.85 6.73 12.78
CA GLY A 175 3.36 7.27 11.53
C GLY A 175 4.55 8.22 11.72
N ALA A 176 4.94 8.90 10.65
CA ALA A 176 6.13 9.75 10.59
C ALA A 176 5.82 11.11 9.97
N MET A 177 6.54 12.15 10.40
CA MET A 177 6.59 13.41 9.66
C MET A 177 7.45 13.20 8.41
N MET A 178 7.06 13.80 7.29
CA MET A 178 7.82 13.73 6.05
C MET A 178 8.74 14.94 5.92
N SER A 179 9.99 14.69 5.55
CA SER A 179 10.90 15.75 5.10
C SER A 179 10.57 16.17 3.66
N MET A 180 11.14 17.30 3.21
CA MET A 180 11.02 17.71 1.81
C MET A 180 11.67 16.68 0.86
N ASP A 181 12.75 16.03 1.27
CA ASP A 181 13.38 14.95 0.51
C ASP A 181 12.46 13.73 0.38
N ASP A 182 11.76 13.34 1.45
CA ASP A 182 10.79 12.23 1.42
C ASP A 182 9.62 12.56 0.48
N LEU A 183 9.14 13.80 0.52
CA LEU A 183 8.10 14.28 -0.39
C LEU A 183 8.60 14.28 -1.84
N GLN A 184 9.79 14.82 -2.11
CA GLN A 184 10.37 14.85 -3.45
C GLN A 184 10.59 13.45 -4.02
N ALA A 185 10.93 12.47 -3.18
CA ALA A 185 11.10 11.08 -3.59
C ALA A 185 9.81 10.41 -4.11
N ARG A 186 8.63 10.99 -3.82
CA ARG A 186 7.34 10.54 -4.37
C ARG A 186 7.06 11.07 -5.78
N TYR A 187 7.84 12.03 -6.23
CA TYR A 187 7.68 12.68 -7.53
C TYR A 187 8.89 12.39 -8.41
N SER A 188 8.72 12.56 -9.72
CA SER A 188 9.86 12.52 -10.63
C SER A 188 10.87 13.60 -10.26
N LYS A 189 12.17 13.27 -10.37
CA LYS A 189 13.27 14.22 -10.07
C LYS A 189 13.24 15.50 -10.91
N SER A 190 12.49 15.50 -12.02
CA SER A 190 12.28 16.65 -12.90
C SER A 190 11.26 17.66 -12.36
N VAL A 191 10.46 17.29 -11.36
CA VAL A 191 9.46 18.16 -10.74
C VAL A 191 10.10 18.91 -9.57
N ASP A 192 10.11 20.24 -9.63
CA ASP A 192 10.49 21.10 -8.49
C ASP A 192 9.35 21.13 -7.46
N LEU A 193 9.23 20.05 -6.68
CA LEU A 193 8.15 19.91 -5.73
C LEU A 193 8.22 20.98 -4.64
N LYS A 194 9.43 21.32 -4.20
CA LYS A 194 9.64 22.34 -3.18
C LYS A 194 9.09 23.70 -3.64
N GLY A 195 9.46 24.16 -4.83
CA GLY A 195 8.96 25.42 -5.37
C GLY A 195 7.43 25.44 -5.50
N ILE A 196 6.86 24.31 -5.95
CA ILE A 196 5.40 24.15 -6.04
C ILE A 196 4.76 24.24 -4.65
N LEU A 197 5.16 23.40 -3.69
CA LEU A 197 4.61 23.37 -2.35
C LEU A 197 4.73 24.72 -1.63
N ASP A 198 5.88 25.38 -1.76
CA ASP A 198 6.12 26.71 -1.19
C ASP A 198 5.16 27.76 -1.81
N SER A 199 4.89 27.69 -3.12
CA SER A 199 3.93 28.59 -3.81
C SER A 199 2.49 28.43 -3.33
N TRP A 200 2.13 27.24 -2.87
CA TRP A 200 0.83 26.94 -2.27
C TRP A 200 0.80 27.22 -0.75
N GLY A 201 1.91 27.59 -0.12
CA GLY A 201 1.96 27.86 1.30
C GLY A 201 1.86 26.59 2.15
N PHE A 202 2.49 25.51 1.69
CA PHE A 202 2.73 24.28 2.43
C PHE A 202 3.34 24.56 3.81
N LYS A 203 3.03 23.69 4.78
CA LYS A 203 3.50 23.80 6.17
C LYS A 203 4.28 22.57 6.58
N ASP A 204 3.64 21.42 6.53
CA ASP A 204 4.24 20.15 6.87
C ASP A 204 3.44 18.99 6.28
N ALA A 205 4.04 17.81 6.33
CA ALA A 205 3.45 16.58 5.86
C ALA A 205 3.73 15.44 6.82
N ALA A 206 2.85 14.45 6.79
CA ALA A 206 2.93 13.26 7.61
C ALA A 206 2.49 12.03 6.80
N THR A 207 3.02 10.87 7.14
CA THR A 207 2.73 9.62 6.43
C THR A 207 2.53 8.46 7.39
N ARG A 208 1.67 7.53 6.99
CA ARG A 208 1.54 6.21 7.60
C ARG A 208 1.30 5.19 6.52
N THR A 209 1.97 4.06 6.63
CA THR A 209 1.68 2.87 5.82
C THR A 209 1.34 1.72 6.75
N TYR A 210 0.33 0.93 6.38
CA TYR A 210 0.03 -0.33 7.04
C TYR A 210 -0.28 -1.40 6.02
N ARG A 211 -0.12 -2.66 6.41
CA ARG A 211 -0.48 -3.82 5.59
C ARG A 211 -1.50 -4.68 6.33
N THR A 212 -2.50 -5.16 5.63
CA THR A 212 -3.46 -6.13 6.19
C THR A 212 -2.74 -7.42 6.54
N ARG A 213 -3.20 -8.12 7.58
CA ARG A 213 -2.54 -9.32 8.11
C ARG A 213 -2.56 -10.50 7.15
N ASP A 214 -3.53 -10.53 6.22
CA ASP A 214 -3.53 -11.47 5.09
C ASP A 214 -2.47 -11.14 4.02
N GLY A 215 -1.84 -9.97 4.11
CA GLY A 215 -0.74 -9.53 3.28
C GLY A 215 -1.13 -9.09 1.88
N LYS A 216 -2.42 -9.04 1.51
CA LYS A 216 -2.87 -8.73 0.14
C LYS A 216 -3.10 -7.26 -0.09
N THR A 217 -3.26 -6.47 0.95
CA THR A 217 -3.53 -5.04 0.84
C THR A 217 -2.54 -4.24 1.66
N GLU A 218 -1.91 -3.27 1.01
CA GLU A 218 -1.10 -2.25 1.65
C GLU A 218 -1.76 -0.88 1.45
N VAL A 219 -1.84 -0.09 2.50
CA VAL A 219 -2.45 1.24 2.48
C VAL A 219 -1.43 2.25 2.98
N ARG A 220 -1.13 3.25 2.16
CA ARG A 220 -0.35 4.43 2.52
C ARG A 220 -1.27 5.65 2.58
N THR A 221 -1.12 6.48 3.59
CA THR A 221 -1.78 7.79 3.70
C THR A 221 -0.73 8.85 3.85
N ASP A 222 -0.73 9.84 2.96
CA ASP A 222 0.10 11.03 3.02
C ASP A 222 -0.78 12.26 3.25
N LEU A 223 -0.51 12.98 4.33
CA LEU A 223 -1.16 14.24 4.66
C LEU A 223 -0.23 15.40 4.32
N ARG A 224 -0.77 16.46 3.74
CA ARG A 224 -0.06 17.71 3.46
C ARG A 224 -0.90 18.87 3.99
N ARG A 225 -0.39 19.57 5.00
CA ARG A 225 -1.05 20.73 5.60
C ARG A 225 -0.58 22.02 4.93
N PHE A 226 -1.52 22.91 4.66
CA PHE A 226 -1.29 24.21 4.06
C PHE A 226 -1.70 25.33 5.02
N GLY A 227 -1.19 26.54 4.82
CA GLY A 227 -1.55 27.66 5.69
C GLY A 227 -3.03 28.08 5.61
N ARG A 228 -3.73 27.70 4.52
CA ARG A 228 -5.11 28.10 4.23
C ARG A 228 -5.88 27.01 3.50
N THR A 229 -7.19 26.99 3.71
CA THR A 229 -8.11 26.02 3.10
C THR A 229 -8.20 26.16 1.57
N ASP A 230 -8.25 27.39 1.04
CA ASP A 230 -8.23 27.65 -0.40
C ASP A 230 -6.94 27.19 -1.08
N ARG A 231 -5.83 27.16 -0.34
CA ARG A 231 -4.56 26.69 -0.86
C ARG A 231 -4.48 25.17 -0.90
N ALA A 232 -4.97 24.50 0.13
CA ALA A 232 -5.13 23.05 0.12
C ALA A 232 -6.05 22.61 -1.03
N GLN A 233 -7.20 23.28 -1.19
CA GLN A 233 -8.13 23.00 -2.28
C GLN A 233 -7.50 23.22 -3.65
N GLY A 234 -6.89 24.38 -3.89
CA GLY A 234 -6.25 24.67 -5.18
C GLY A 234 -5.08 23.72 -5.50
N PHE A 235 -4.29 23.32 -4.49
CA PHE A 235 -3.26 22.30 -4.67
C PHE A 235 -3.88 20.96 -5.10
N ALA A 236 -4.93 20.50 -4.43
CA ALA A 236 -5.60 19.24 -4.76
C ALA A 236 -6.25 19.29 -6.14
N ASP A 237 -6.91 20.39 -6.51
CA ASP A 237 -7.53 20.60 -7.82
C ASP A 237 -6.49 20.50 -8.94
N ASN A 238 -5.31 21.09 -8.73
CA ASN A 238 -4.19 21.12 -9.67
C ASN A 238 -3.28 19.87 -9.61
N THR A 239 -3.53 18.94 -8.69
CA THR A 239 -2.81 17.66 -8.61
C THR A 239 -3.54 16.60 -9.43
N SER A 240 -2.83 15.95 -10.35
CA SER A 240 -3.40 14.88 -11.17
C SER A 240 -2.34 13.86 -11.59
N PHE A 241 -2.81 12.67 -11.94
CA PHE A 241 -2.00 11.61 -12.53
C PHE A 241 -2.31 11.49 -14.02
N ASP A 242 -1.42 10.86 -14.77
CA ASP A 242 -1.57 10.53 -16.19
C ASP A 242 -2.56 9.36 -16.42
N ARG A 243 -3.70 9.40 -15.73
CA ARG A 243 -4.81 8.44 -15.78
C ARG A 243 -6.13 9.18 -15.63
N SER A 244 -7.18 8.61 -16.21
CA SER A 244 -8.54 9.12 -16.00
C SER A 244 -8.92 9.04 -14.53
N SER A 245 -9.40 10.16 -13.98
CA SER A 245 -9.93 10.16 -12.63
C SER A 245 -11.35 9.59 -12.58
N PHE A 246 -11.77 9.18 -11.40
CA PHE A 246 -13.16 8.85 -11.06
C PHE A 246 -13.55 9.51 -9.74
N ALA A 247 -14.86 9.72 -9.53
CA ALA A 247 -15.36 10.24 -8.26
C ALA A 247 -15.28 9.14 -7.18
N ILE A 248 -14.90 9.51 -5.96
CA ILE A 248 -14.88 8.59 -4.82
C ILE A 248 -16.27 8.57 -4.17
N ASP A 249 -16.86 7.38 -4.03
CA ASP A 249 -18.17 7.24 -3.39
C ASP A 249 -18.11 7.72 -1.93
N GLY A 250 -19.12 8.48 -1.53
CA GLY A 250 -19.22 9.01 -0.17
C GLY A 250 -18.20 10.09 0.19
N VAL A 251 -17.31 10.53 -0.71
CA VAL A 251 -16.30 11.58 -0.46
C VAL A 251 -16.39 12.68 -1.53
N PRO A 252 -17.06 13.82 -1.22
CA PRO A 252 -17.28 14.87 -2.21
C PRO A 252 -15.96 15.54 -2.61
N ASN A 253 -15.85 15.93 -3.88
CA ASN A 253 -14.68 16.62 -4.46
C ASN A 253 -13.36 15.85 -4.39
N ALA A 254 -13.37 14.57 -4.02
CA ALA A 254 -12.20 13.70 -4.10
C ALA A 254 -12.07 13.07 -5.49
N LYS A 255 -10.82 12.86 -5.91
CA LYS A 255 -10.45 12.24 -7.18
C LYS A 255 -9.76 10.91 -6.91
N GLY A 256 -10.26 9.84 -7.52
CA GLY A 256 -9.65 8.52 -7.54
C GLY A 256 -8.95 8.25 -8.86
N TYR A 257 -7.88 7.46 -8.83
CA TYR A 257 -7.12 6.99 -9.98
C TYR A 257 -6.87 5.49 -9.83
N VAL A 258 -6.91 4.75 -10.95
CA VAL A 258 -6.63 3.31 -10.97
C VAL A 258 -5.42 3.04 -11.85
N PHE A 259 -4.47 2.31 -11.30
CA PHE A 259 -3.28 1.80 -11.98
C PHE A 259 -3.37 0.29 -11.98
N LYS A 260 -3.85 -0.26 -13.11
CA LYS A 260 -3.93 -1.71 -13.29
C LYS A 260 -2.55 -2.27 -13.58
N PRO A 261 -2.18 -3.42 -12.99
CA PRO A 261 -0.92 -4.05 -13.31
C PRO A 261 -0.97 -4.63 -14.72
N GLU A 262 0.18 -4.67 -15.40
CA GLU A 262 0.28 -5.26 -16.75
C GLU A 262 0.04 -6.79 -16.73
N GLN A 263 0.32 -7.44 -15.60
CA GLN A 263 0.05 -8.86 -15.38
C GLN A 263 -0.62 -9.06 -14.03
N GLN A 264 -1.60 -9.96 -13.94
CA GLN A 264 -2.36 -10.22 -12.70
C GLN A 264 -1.51 -10.71 -11.53
N ALA A 265 -0.28 -11.20 -11.79
CA ALA A 265 0.68 -11.58 -10.76
C ALA A 265 1.30 -10.37 -10.02
N TYR A 266 1.18 -9.16 -10.57
CA TYR A 266 1.71 -7.93 -9.99
C TYR A 266 0.63 -7.15 -9.21
N THR A 267 1.10 -6.14 -8.48
CA THR A 267 0.29 -5.27 -7.64
C THR A 267 -0.41 -4.20 -8.48
N GLY A 268 -1.73 -4.11 -8.37
CA GLY A 268 -2.51 -2.96 -8.79
C GLY A 268 -2.55 -1.89 -7.71
N GLU A 269 -2.70 -0.64 -8.12
CA GLU A 269 -2.67 0.52 -7.23
C GLU A 269 -3.90 1.40 -7.47
N LEU A 270 -4.46 1.92 -6.38
CA LEU A 270 -5.51 2.91 -6.35
C LEU A 270 -5.00 4.13 -5.60
N VAL A 271 -5.14 5.31 -6.19
CA VAL A 271 -4.76 6.56 -5.51
C VAL A 271 -5.97 7.46 -5.40
N GLY A 272 -6.26 7.94 -4.20
CA GLY A 272 -7.31 8.91 -3.90
C GLY A 272 -6.69 10.21 -3.40
N ILE A 273 -7.15 11.34 -3.93
CA ILE A 273 -6.79 12.69 -3.44
C ILE A 273 -8.06 13.36 -2.95
N GLY A 274 -8.05 13.87 -1.73
CA GLY A 274 -9.13 14.65 -1.14
C GLY A 274 -8.63 15.81 -0.29
N VAL A 275 -9.56 16.65 0.17
CA VAL A 275 -9.27 17.80 1.03
C VAL A 275 -10.24 17.85 2.19
N VAL A 276 -9.72 18.06 3.40
CA VAL A 276 -10.49 18.44 4.58
C VAL A 276 -9.86 19.69 5.16
N GLY A 277 -10.59 20.81 5.12
CA GLY A 277 -10.09 22.07 5.65
C GLY A 277 -8.79 22.53 4.97
N ASP A 278 -7.71 22.66 5.75
CA ASP A 278 -6.38 23.05 5.32
C ASP A 278 -5.43 21.88 5.05
N VAL A 279 -5.94 20.65 5.02
CA VAL A 279 -5.17 19.43 4.78
C VAL A 279 -5.62 18.75 3.48
N VAL A 280 -4.65 18.48 2.61
CA VAL A 280 -4.80 17.56 1.49
C VAL A 280 -4.39 16.17 1.98
N TYR A 281 -5.22 15.17 1.72
CA TYR A 281 -4.92 13.80 2.06
C TYR A 281 -4.91 12.93 0.80
N GLU A 282 -3.84 12.18 0.65
CA GLU A 282 -3.62 11.25 -0.44
C GLU A 282 -3.60 9.84 0.15
N VAL A 283 -4.48 8.96 -0.32
CA VAL A 283 -4.54 7.56 0.10
C VAL A 283 -4.18 6.69 -1.08
N THR A 284 -3.13 5.90 -0.93
CA THR A 284 -2.72 4.86 -1.88
C THR A 284 -3.11 3.50 -1.32
N VAL A 285 -3.85 2.71 -2.09
CA VAL A 285 -4.18 1.32 -1.78
C VAL A 285 -3.55 0.42 -2.84
N GLU A 286 -2.61 -0.41 -2.41
CA GLU A 286 -1.92 -1.40 -3.23
C GLU A 286 -2.50 -2.78 -2.95
N VAL A 287 -2.90 -3.51 -3.99
CA VAL A 287 -3.43 -4.87 -3.89
C VAL A 287 -2.90 -5.79 -4.98
N GLN A 288 -2.74 -7.08 -4.68
CA GLN A 288 -2.36 -8.05 -5.70
C GLN A 288 -3.48 -8.24 -6.73
N GLY A 289 -3.17 -8.08 -8.02
CA GLY A 289 -4.13 -8.25 -9.11
C GLY A 289 -4.93 -6.99 -9.45
N ASP A 290 -6.18 -7.16 -9.88
CA ASP A 290 -7.03 -6.03 -10.29
C ASP A 290 -7.63 -5.32 -9.06
N PRO A 291 -7.41 -4.01 -8.90
CA PRO A 291 -7.79 -3.34 -7.68
C PRO A 291 -9.27 -2.89 -7.68
N ASP A 292 -9.99 -3.20 -6.60
CA ASP A 292 -11.39 -2.79 -6.42
C ASP A 292 -11.47 -1.36 -5.86
N LYS A 293 -12.16 -0.48 -6.60
CA LYS A 293 -12.40 0.93 -6.23
C LYS A 293 -13.12 1.08 -4.88
N ALA A 294 -13.87 0.08 -4.45
CA ALA A 294 -14.53 0.09 -3.13
C ALA A 294 -13.51 0.17 -1.98
N LEU A 295 -12.34 -0.48 -2.14
CA LEU A 295 -11.26 -0.45 -1.14
C LEU A 295 -10.73 0.97 -0.93
N LEU A 296 -10.49 1.70 -2.04
CA LEU A 296 -10.08 3.10 -1.96
C LEU A 296 -11.19 3.96 -1.37
N SER A 297 -12.45 3.73 -1.77
CA SER A 297 -13.58 4.55 -1.29
C SER A 297 -13.78 4.43 0.21
N ASP A 298 -13.69 3.21 0.77
CA ASP A 298 -13.73 2.98 2.21
C ASP A 298 -12.58 3.68 2.95
N ALA A 299 -11.34 3.49 2.47
CA ALA A 299 -10.16 4.09 3.09
C ALA A 299 -10.21 5.63 3.06
N MET A 300 -10.61 6.22 1.92
CA MET A 300 -10.77 7.66 1.77
C MET A 300 -11.86 8.23 2.67
N LYS A 301 -12.97 7.50 2.87
CA LYS A 301 -14.05 7.91 3.76
C LYS A 301 -13.58 7.91 5.22
N ARG A 302 -12.93 6.83 5.67
CA ARG A 302 -12.34 6.74 7.02
C ARG A 302 -11.31 7.84 7.26
N ALA A 303 -10.45 8.11 6.28
CA ALA A 303 -9.45 9.18 6.37
C ALA A 303 -10.11 10.55 6.51
N ARG A 304 -11.13 10.84 5.69
CA ARG A 304 -11.89 12.08 5.76
C ARG A 304 -12.57 12.26 7.11
N ASP A 305 -13.26 11.22 7.60
CA ASP A 305 -14.01 11.29 8.86
C ASP A 305 -13.06 11.54 10.03
N HIS A 306 -11.93 10.83 10.07
CA HIS A 306 -10.88 11.06 11.08
C HIS A 306 -10.24 12.46 10.99
N LEU A 307 -10.01 12.97 9.78
CA LEU A 307 -9.55 14.36 9.57
C LEU A 307 -10.59 15.39 10.01
N ALA A 308 -11.88 15.13 9.82
CA ALA A 308 -12.92 16.08 10.15
C ALA A 308 -13.16 16.19 11.66
N ASP A 309 -13.09 15.05 12.36
CA ASP A 309 -13.51 14.94 13.77
C ASP A 309 -12.34 14.99 14.75
N GLY A 310 -11.15 14.53 14.35
CA GLY A 310 -9.95 14.47 15.18
C GLY A 310 -9.90 13.27 16.11
#